data_AF-A0A2T9YAL1-F1
#
_entry.id   AF-A0A2T9YAL1-F1
#
_cell.length_a   1.000
_cell.length_b   1.000
_cell.length_c   1.000
_cell.angle_alpha   90.00
_cell.angle_beta   90.00
_cell.angle_gamma   90.00
#
_symmetry.space_group_name_H-M   'P 1'
#
loop_
_entity.id
_entity.type
_entity.pdbx_description
1 polymer ?
#
loop_
_entity_poly.entity_id
_entity_poly.type
_entity_poly.pdbx_seq_one_letter_code
_entity_poly.pdbx_strand_id
1 'polypeptide(L)'
;MTEYGCNKVRPRSFNEVKSIYGKDLNDIFSGGFVYEYSQEDNDYGVVKIVNGNSFKKMSDYENLKDAYSSSVVNTTNTKRYTVEKRSFSECPKTSKTWRSGLKLPPTPNSSICSCMMNSLKCSLDPDSVLLDKNPPDSQMSERMMDPAKEKVMGSIIDDICGKIDCKGIEYDTVSGVYGEFSFCSEIERAAWAINENFMLLKQSQKACTFNGIVTNVVKSPKEDISSCLSKPGNNDISKIENIAESKKEPSSASSLKVNSTKHNYFHGSLDFSLQSIMVCILMANLVVFCDFCEYVGHFVSSVFLELIL
;
A
#
# COMPACT_ATOMS: atom_id res chain seq x y z
N MET A 1 15.88 -10.35 7.76
CA MET A 1 14.91 -11.16 7.00
C MET A 1 13.54 -10.89 7.57
N THR A 2 12.59 -10.40 6.78
CA THR A 2 11.25 -10.07 7.31
C THR A 2 10.49 -11.34 7.71
N GLU A 3 10.60 -12.42 6.93
CA GLU A 3 9.97 -13.72 7.22
C GLU A 3 10.88 -14.89 6.79
N TYR A 4 10.88 -15.98 7.54
CA TYR A 4 11.50 -17.27 7.15
C TYR A 4 10.77 -18.47 7.79
N GLY A 5 11.18 -19.70 7.45
CA GLY A 5 10.57 -20.93 7.97
C GLY A 5 9.74 -21.69 6.94
N CYS A 6 10.34 -22.02 5.78
CA CYS A 6 9.71 -22.82 4.73
C CYS A 6 9.12 -24.13 5.28
N ASN A 7 7.82 -24.39 5.06
CA ASN A 7 7.12 -25.56 5.59
C ASN A 7 6.97 -26.72 4.59
N LYS A 8 7.72 -26.73 3.47
CA LYS A 8 7.70 -27.84 2.50
C LYS A 8 8.10 -29.20 3.09
N VAL A 9 8.97 -29.19 4.08
CA VAL A 9 9.36 -30.37 4.87
C VAL A 9 8.95 -30.11 6.31
N ARG A 10 8.17 -31.03 6.88
CA ARG A 10 7.66 -30.93 8.26
C ARG A 10 8.04 -32.17 9.08
N PRO A 11 8.29 -32.03 10.39
CA PRO A 11 8.36 -30.77 11.14
C PRO A 11 9.54 -29.91 10.68
N ARG A 12 9.39 -28.58 10.74
CA ARG A 12 10.44 -27.66 10.27
C ARG A 12 11.65 -27.77 11.20
N SER A 13 12.85 -27.92 10.64
CA SER A 13 14.07 -28.06 11.42
C SER A 13 14.71 -26.71 11.81
N PHE A 14 14.33 -25.62 11.15
CA PHE A 14 14.86 -24.27 11.37
C PHE A 14 16.40 -24.16 11.28
N ASN A 15 17.04 -25.00 10.46
CA ASN A 15 18.49 -24.98 10.28
C ASN A 15 19.00 -23.65 9.72
N GLU A 16 18.15 -22.90 9.01
CA GLU A 16 18.45 -21.55 8.50
C GLU A 16 18.76 -20.54 9.60
N VAL A 17 18.27 -20.74 10.84
CA VAL A 17 18.55 -19.88 11.99
C VAL A 17 20.05 -19.83 12.24
N LYS A 18 20.73 -20.98 12.17
CA LYS A 18 22.19 -21.08 12.30
C LYS A 18 22.93 -20.26 11.24
N SER A 19 22.39 -20.16 10.02
CA SER A 19 22.99 -19.35 8.96
C SER A 19 22.72 -17.86 9.19
N ILE A 20 21.46 -17.49 9.51
CA ILE A 20 21.04 -16.09 9.74
C ILE A 20 21.86 -15.43 10.85
N TYR A 21 22.04 -16.14 11.97
CA TYR A 21 22.81 -15.64 13.12
C TYR A 21 24.28 -16.11 13.11
N GLY A 22 24.66 -16.88 12.09
CA GLY A 22 26.02 -17.38 11.91
C GLY A 22 26.96 -16.38 11.25
N LYS A 23 28.24 -16.73 11.18
CA LYS A 23 29.30 -15.86 10.66
C LYS A 23 29.08 -15.41 9.21
N ASP A 24 28.35 -16.19 8.41
CA ASP A 24 28.15 -15.89 6.99
C ASP A 24 27.18 -14.71 6.77
N LEU A 25 26.18 -14.54 7.65
CA LEU A 25 25.11 -13.55 7.47
C LEU A 25 25.02 -12.50 8.59
N ASN A 26 25.63 -12.72 9.75
CA ASN A 26 25.50 -11.84 10.91
C ASN A 26 26.01 -10.40 10.67
N ASP A 27 26.94 -10.20 9.73
CA ASP A 27 27.44 -8.87 9.36
C ASP A 27 26.63 -8.21 8.22
N ILE A 28 25.67 -8.94 7.62
CA ILE A 28 24.85 -8.49 6.48
C ILE A 28 23.38 -8.30 6.91
N PHE A 29 22.85 -9.25 7.69
CA PHE A 29 21.46 -9.30 8.13
C PHE A 29 21.35 -8.94 9.60
N SER A 30 20.31 -8.20 9.96
CA SER A 30 19.96 -7.89 11.35
C SER A 30 19.06 -8.97 11.98
N GLY A 31 19.26 -10.24 11.64
CA GLY A 31 18.39 -11.36 12.06
C GLY A 31 17.12 -11.51 11.23
N GLY A 32 16.06 -12.07 11.81
CA GLY A 32 14.73 -12.13 11.18
C GLY A 32 13.63 -12.72 12.05
N PHE A 33 12.43 -12.85 11.47
CA PHE A 33 11.24 -13.40 12.14
C PHE A 33 10.75 -14.68 11.47
N VAL A 34 10.41 -15.70 12.26
CA VAL A 34 9.73 -16.90 11.73
C VAL A 34 8.29 -16.55 11.38
N TYR A 35 7.85 -16.99 10.21
CA TYR A 35 6.44 -17.06 9.84
C TYR A 35 5.90 -18.47 10.18
N GLU A 36 4.98 -18.63 11.13
CA GLU A 36 4.40 -17.65 12.03
C GLU A 36 4.10 -18.25 13.40
N TYR A 37 3.55 -17.46 14.32
CA TYR A 37 3.22 -17.93 15.66
C TYR A 37 2.01 -18.88 15.66
N SER A 38 0.88 -18.41 15.12
CA SER A 38 -0.42 -19.08 15.18
C SER A 38 -0.57 -20.14 14.08
N GLN A 39 -1.05 -21.32 14.44
CA GLN A 39 -1.35 -22.38 13.48
C GLN A 39 -2.72 -22.15 12.85
N GLU A 40 -2.69 -21.81 11.57
CA GLU A 40 -3.87 -21.66 10.71
C GLU A 40 -3.87 -22.73 9.60
N ASP A 41 -4.77 -22.62 8.63
CA ASP A 41 -4.91 -23.58 7.51
C ASP A 41 -3.67 -23.62 6.59
N ASN A 42 -2.79 -22.63 6.69
CA ASN A 42 -1.55 -22.50 5.92
C ASN A 42 -0.39 -23.37 6.46
N ASP A 43 -0.55 -24.00 7.62
CA ASP A 43 0.45 -24.90 8.22
C ASP A 43 1.79 -24.25 8.59
N TYR A 44 1.80 -22.96 8.96
CA TYR A 44 3.00 -22.22 9.38
C TYR A 44 3.15 -21.98 10.88
N GLY A 45 2.12 -22.24 11.67
CA GLY A 45 2.17 -21.95 13.10
C GLY A 45 3.08 -22.85 13.92
N VAL A 46 3.73 -22.27 14.92
CA VAL A 46 4.44 -23.02 15.97
C VAL A 46 3.54 -23.33 17.17
N VAL A 47 2.40 -22.65 17.29
CA VAL A 47 1.43 -22.81 18.38
C VAL A 47 0.01 -22.85 17.82
N LYS A 48 -0.79 -23.83 18.24
CA LYS A 48 -2.23 -23.87 17.96
C LYS A 48 -3.02 -23.25 19.11
N ILE A 49 -3.70 -22.15 18.85
CA ILE A 49 -4.64 -21.52 19.78
C ILE A 49 -5.89 -22.41 19.85
N VAL A 50 -6.30 -22.81 21.05
CA VAL A 50 -7.46 -23.68 21.25
C VAL A 50 -8.67 -22.83 21.60
N ASN A 51 -8.55 -22.05 22.68
CA ASN A 51 -9.48 -21.00 23.08
C ASN A 51 -8.65 -19.75 23.37
N GLY A 52 -9.22 -18.54 23.40
CA GLY A 52 -8.47 -17.26 23.53
C GLY A 52 -7.45 -17.15 24.68
N ASN A 53 -7.47 -18.08 25.64
CA ASN A 53 -6.56 -18.14 26.79
C ASN A 53 -5.77 -19.47 26.89
N SER A 54 -5.91 -20.39 25.93
CA SER A 54 -5.21 -21.69 25.95
C SER A 54 -4.61 -22.05 24.61
N PHE A 55 -3.44 -22.67 24.65
CA PHE A 55 -2.68 -23.02 23.45
C PHE A 55 -1.98 -24.37 23.55
N LYS A 56 -1.72 -24.98 22.40
CA LYS A 56 -0.95 -26.21 22.25
C LYS A 56 0.30 -25.94 21.42
N LYS A 57 1.46 -26.26 21.97
CA LYS A 57 2.73 -26.22 21.22
C LYS A 57 2.71 -27.26 20.11
N MET A 58 3.13 -26.86 18.90
CA MET A 58 3.33 -27.77 17.77
C MET A 58 4.74 -28.36 17.81
N SER A 59 5.02 -29.37 16.99
CA SER A 59 6.37 -29.94 16.86
C SER A 59 7.42 -28.91 16.48
N ASP A 60 7.04 -27.94 15.65
CA ASP A 60 7.90 -26.87 15.18
C ASP A 60 8.33 -25.91 16.31
N TYR A 61 7.56 -25.84 17.40
CA TYR A 61 7.91 -24.99 18.54
C TYR A 61 9.23 -25.41 19.17
N GLU A 62 9.39 -26.71 19.47
CA GLU A 62 10.61 -27.19 20.12
C GLU A 62 11.81 -27.11 19.16
N ASN A 63 11.63 -27.42 17.87
CA ASN A 63 12.69 -27.26 16.88
C ASN A 63 13.15 -25.79 16.74
N LEU A 64 12.21 -24.85 16.74
CA LEU A 64 12.55 -23.42 16.68
C LEU A 64 13.26 -22.95 17.95
N LYS A 65 12.76 -23.38 19.11
CA LYS A 65 13.37 -23.07 20.40
C LYS A 65 14.82 -23.57 20.42
N ASP A 66 15.06 -24.81 20.03
CA ASP A 66 16.40 -25.40 19.97
C ASP A 66 17.31 -24.67 18.97
N ALA A 67 16.78 -24.28 17.81
CA ALA A 67 17.52 -23.51 16.82
C ALA A 67 17.95 -22.12 17.34
N TYR A 68 17.08 -21.43 18.08
CA TYR A 68 17.44 -20.16 18.71
C TYR A 68 18.42 -20.33 19.87
N SER A 69 18.19 -21.28 20.77
CA SER A 69 19.07 -21.52 21.91
C SER A 69 20.49 -21.94 21.50
N SER A 70 20.65 -22.57 20.33
CA SER A 70 21.95 -22.96 19.79
C SER A 70 22.67 -21.88 18.97
N SER A 71 22.02 -20.73 18.74
CA SER A 71 22.57 -19.66 17.91
C SER A 71 23.38 -18.66 18.72
N VAL A 72 24.57 -18.30 18.23
CA VAL A 72 25.46 -17.31 18.86
C VAL A 72 25.41 -16.02 18.05
N VAL A 73 24.77 -14.98 18.59
CA VAL A 73 24.71 -13.67 17.94
C VAL A 73 25.92 -12.84 18.35
N ASN A 74 26.81 -12.55 17.41
CA ASN A 74 27.92 -11.63 17.65
C ASN A 74 27.46 -10.20 17.39
N THR A 75 27.38 -9.38 18.43
CA THR A 75 26.97 -7.97 18.27
C THR A 75 28.18 -7.06 18.16
N THR A 76 28.11 -6.10 17.25
CA THR A 76 29.08 -5.00 17.20
C THR A 76 28.64 -3.90 18.17
N ASN A 77 29.54 -3.48 19.06
CA ASN A 77 29.27 -2.37 19.96
C ASN A 77 29.06 -1.08 19.13
N THR A 78 27.95 -0.37 19.37
CA THR A 78 27.61 0.85 18.64
C THR A 78 28.68 1.93 18.69
N LYS A 79 29.47 2.02 19.78
CA LYS A 79 30.62 2.95 19.87
C LYS A 79 31.77 2.61 18.92
N ARG A 80 31.85 1.36 18.46
CA ARG A 80 32.86 0.87 17.51
C ARG A 80 32.34 0.82 16.07
N TYR A 81 31.04 1.07 15.87
CA TYR A 81 30.44 1.07 14.55
C TYR A 81 30.69 2.43 13.87
N THR A 82 31.49 2.41 12.80
CA THR A 82 31.77 3.59 11.99
C THR A 82 31.02 3.50 10.66
N VAL A 83 30.11 4.42 10.41
CA VAL A 83 29.39 4.49 9.13
C VAL A 83 30.29 5.16 8.10
N GLU A 84 30.69 4.40 7.08
CA GLU A 84 31.31 4.99 5.89
C GLU A 84 30.29 5.89 5.18
N LYS A 85 30.71 7.11 4.80
CA LYS A 85 29.88 7.99 3.98
C LYS A 85 29.70 7.37 2.60
N ARG A 86 28.56 6.72 2.38
CA ARG A 86 28.18 6.20 1.06
C ARG A 86 27.49 7.30 0.26
N SER A 87 27.79 7.38 -1.03
CA SER A 87 26.98 8.18 -1.96
C SER A 87 25.61 7.55 -2.13
N PHE A 88 24.62 8.37 -2.48
CA PHE A 88 23.30 7.87 -2.85
C PHE A 88 23.43 6.87 -3.99
N SER A 89 22.73 5.73 -3.86
CA SER A 89 22.63 4.76 -4.95
C SER A 89 21.79 5.35 -6.08
N GLU A 90 22.17 5.08 -7.32
CA GLU A 90 21.33 5.42 -8.46
C GLU A 90 20.09 4.52 -8.47
N CYS A 91 18.92 5.12 -8.66
CA CYS A 91 17.70 4.36 -8.85
C CYS A 91 17.76 3.58 -10.17
N PRO A 92 17.25 2.33 -10.22
CA PRO A 92 17.19 1.58 -11.47
C PRO A 92 16.38 2.33 -12.54
N LYS A 93 16.86 2.27 -13.79
CA LYS A 93 16.14 2.87 -14.93
C LYS A 93 14.86 2.10 -15.22
N THR A 94 13.83 2.82 -15.68
CA THR A 94 12.58 2.19 -16.10
C THR A 94 12.79 1.29 -17.30
N SER A 95 12.09 0.16 -17.31
CA SER A 95 12.14 -0.86 -18.35
C SER A 95 10.85 -1.68 -18.35
N LYS A 96 10.76 -2.69 -19.24
CA LYS A 96 9.63 -3.63 -19.25
C LYS A 96 9.50 -4.42 -17.94
N THR A 97 10.61 -4.61 -17.21
CA THR A 97 10.66 -5.37 -15.95
C THR A 97 10.76 -4.48 -14.71
N TRP A 98 11.09 -3.19 -14.88
CA TRP A 98 11.15 -2.20 -13.81
C TRP A 98 10.26 -1.00 -14.13
N ARG A 99 9.03 -0.99 -13.61
CA ARG A 99 7.99 0.01 -13.95
C ARG A 99 7.79 1.08 -12.86
N SER A 100 8.87 1.40 -12.14
CA SER A 100 8.89 2.45 -11.11
C SER A 100 9.78 3.60 -11.57
N GLY A 101 9.15 4.74 -11.84
CA GLY A 101 9.80 6.01 -12.16
C GLY A 101 10.38 6.70 -10.93
N LEU A 102 11.11 7.79 -11.15
CA LEU A 102 11.80 8.51 -10.07
C LEU A 102 10.91 9.49 -9.33
N LYS A 103 9.80 9.91 -9.94
CA LYS A 103 8.86 10.86 -9.35
C LYS A 103 7.83 10.10 -8.52
N LEU A 104 7.80 10.43 -7.24
CA LEU A 104 6.87 9.87 -6.27
C LEU A 104 5.50 10.56 -6.37
N PRO A 105 4.42 9.88 -5.95
CA PRO A 105 3.12 10.53 -5.79
C PRO A 105 3.20 11.66 -4.76
N PRO A 106 2.31 12.66 -4.86
CA PRO A 106 2.17 13.66 -3.80
C PRO A 106 1.74 12.99 -2.48
N THR A 107 2.08 13.63 -1.37
CA THR A 107 1.59 13.22 -0.05
C THR A 107 0.07 13.30 -0.02
N PRO A 108 -0.65 12.23 0.37
CA PRO A 108 -2.10 12.26 0.48
C PRO A 108 -2.60 13.39 1.39
N ASN A 109 -3.67 14.07 0.97
CA ASN A 109 -4.29 15.15 1.72
C ASN A 109 -5.80 14.97 1.84
N SER A 110 -6.25 14.61 3.04
CA SER A 110 -7.67 14.39 3.35
C SER A 110 -8.53 15.65 3.20
N SER A 111 -8.00 16.86 3.43
CA SER A 111 -8.72 18.12 3.23
C SER A 111 -9.02 18.38 1.75
N ILE A 112 -8.09 18.05 0.85
CA ILE A 112 -8.33 18.14 -0.60
C ILE A 112 -9.41 17.13 -1.01
N CYS A 113 -9.28 15.87 -0.60
CA CYS A 113 -10.24 14.82 -0.97
C CYS A 113 -11.64 15.12 -0.42
N SER A 114 -11.73 15.56 0.84
CA SER A 114 -13.00 15.99 1.45
C SER A 114 -13.62 17.19 0.74
N CYS A 115 -12.81 18.17 0.33
CA CYS A 115 -13.29 19.30 -0.46
C CYS A 115 -13.82 18.83 -1.83
N MET A 116 -13.07 17.95 -2.51
CA MET A 116 -13.48 17.37 -3.78
C MET A 116 -14.83 16.65 -3.64
N MET A 117 -14.99 15.80 -2.63
CA MET A 117 -16.27 15.13 -2.34
C MET A 117 -17.42 16.11 -2.08
N ASN A 118 -17.15 17.19 -1.35
CA ASN A 118 -18.12 18.24 -1.05
C ASN A 118 -18.48 19.13 -2.26
N SER A 119 -17.69 19.07 -3.34
CA SER A 119 -17.90 19.83 -4.57
C SER A 119 -18.73 19.09 -5.63
N LEU A 120 -18.97 17.79 -5.44
CA LEU A 120 -19.63 16.95 -6.43
C LEU A 120 -21.12 17.29 -6.58
N LYS A 121 -21.59 17.34 -7.83
CA LYS A 121 -23.01 17.46 -8.20
C LYS A 121 -23.69 16.11 -8.38
N CYS A 122 -22.91 15.04 -8.56
CA CYS A 122 -23.36 13.67 -8.34
C CYS A 122 -22.55 13.10 -7.19
N SER A 123 -23.15 13.02 -6.00
CA SER A 123 -22.47 12.46 -4.82
C SER A 123 -22.69 10.95 -4.75
N LEU A 124 -21.67 10.25 -4.29
CA LEU A 124 -21.72 8.85 -3.89
C LEU A 124 -21.92 8.81 -2.37
N ASP A 125 -22.84 7.97 -1.91
CA ASP A 125 -22.91 7.61 -0.50
C ASP A 125 -21.84 6.52 -0.21
N PRO A 126 -20.79 6.80 0.57
CA PRO A 126 -19.67 5.88 0.80
C PRO A 126 -20.09 4.58 1.50
N ASP A 127 -21.22 4.59 2.22
CA ASP A 127 -21.72 3.42 2.94
C ASP A 127 -22.69 2.58 2.11
N SER A 128 -23.06 3.07 0.93
CA SER A 128 -24.19 2.57 0.15
C SER A 128 -23.96 1.34 -0.70
N VAL A 129 -22.81 0.67 -0.57
CA VAL A 129 -22.58 -0.55 -1.35
C VAL A 129 -23.56 -1.62 -0.87
N LEU A 130 -24.58 -1.88 -1.71
CA LEU A 130 -25.62 -2.86 -1.49
C LEU A 130 -25.10 -4.23 -1.93
N LEU A 131 -24.26 -4.82 -1.11
CA LEU A 131 -23.97 -6.25 -1.17
C LEU A 131 -24.88 -6.94 -0.16
N ASP A 132 -25.38 -8.12 -0.52
CA ASP A 132 -26.33 -8.92 0.25
C ASP A 132 -26.14 -8.79 1.77
N LYS A 133 -27.24 -8.56 2.49
CA LYS A 133 -27.29 -8.25 3.94
C LYS A 133 -26.78 -9.36 4.88
N ASN A 134 -26.00 -10.32 4.41
CA ASN A 134 -25.44 -11.41 5.21
C ASN A 134 -23.94 -11.61 4.93
N PRO A 135 -23.06 -10.76 5.46
CA PRO A 135 -21.68 -11.18 5.70
C PRO A 135 -21.67 -12.17 6.88
N PRO A 136 -21.18 -13.41 6.71
CA PRO A 136 -20.77 -14.21 7.86
C PRO A 136 -19.53 -13.53 8.47
N ASP A 137 -19.54 -13.37 9.79
CA ASP A 137 -18.46 -12.83 10.63
C ASP A 137 -18.21 -11.31 10.59
N SER A 138 -19.03 -10.62 11.39
CA SER A 138 -18.95 -9.20 11.76
C SER A 138 -17.80 -8.86 12.72
N GLN A 139 -16.57 -9.31 12.46
CA GLN A 139 -15.40 -9.06 13.32
C GLN A 139 -14.16 -8.54 12.57
N MET A 140 -14.32 -8.10 11.31
CA MET A 140 -13.22 -7.47 10.57
C MET A 140 -13.32 -5.94 10.67
N SER A 141 -12.22 -5.32 11.08
CA SER A 141 -12.10 -3.92 11.49
C SER A 141 -12.79 -2.91 10.56
N GLU A 142 -13.48 -1.93 11.16
CA GLU A 142 -14.06 -0.72 10.55
C GLU A 142 -13.07 0.14 9.72
N ARG A 143 -11.79 -0.27 9.61
CA ARG A 143 -10.72 0.44 8.90
C ARG A 143 -10.30 -0.22 7.58
N MET A 144 -10.82 -1.39 7.25
CA MET A 144 -10.63 -2.03 5.94
C MET A 144 -11.92 -1.92 5.14
N MET A 145 -11.82 -1.36 3.94
CA MET A 145 -12.92 -1.39 2.99
C MET A 145 -13.22 -2.85 2.63
N ASP A 146 -14.50 -3.23 2.64
CA ASP A 146 -14.95 -4.56 2.22
C ASP A 146 -14.44 -4.83 0.78
N PRO A 147 -13.73 -5.94 0.52
CA PRO A 147 -13.14 -6.25 -0.79
C PRO A 147 -14.14 -6.17 -1.95
N ALA A 148 -15.41 -6.45 -1.68
CA ALA A 148 -16.44 -6.37 -2.70
C ALA A 148 -16.84 -4.91 -3.00
N LYS A 149 -16.74 -3.98 -2.03
CA LYS A 149 -16.85 -2.53 -2.29
C LYS A 149 -15.73 -2.05 -3.21
N GLU A 150 -14.49 -2.44 -2.92
CA GLU A 150 -13.31 -2.09 -3.73
C GLU A 150 -13.49 -2.52 -5.19
N LYS A 151 -13.97 -3.75 -5.41
CA LYS A 151 -14.22 -4.29 -6.73
C LYS A 151 -15.30 -3.51 -7.50
N VAL A 152 -16.39 -3.12 -6.84
CA VAL A 152 -17.45 -2.31 -7.46
C VAL A 152 -16.91 -0.93 -7.83
N MET A 153 -16.17 -0.26 -6.93
CA MET A 153 -15.57 1.06 -7.21
C MET A 153 -14.58 0.99 -8.37
N GLY A 154 -13.69 0.00 -8.37
CA GLY A 154 -12.72 -0.23 -9.44
C GLY A 154 -13.41 -0.42 -10.79
N SER A 155 -14.45 -1.26 -10.85
CA SER A 155 -15.22 -1.47 -12.09
C SER A 155 -15.88 -0.20 -12.61
N ILE A 156 -16.41 0.66 -11.72
CA ILE A 156 -17.02 1.93 -12.10
C ILE A 156 -15.97 2.88 -12.67
N ILE A 157 -14.82 2.99 -12.00
CA ILE A 157 -13.70 3.80 -12.49
C ILE A 157 -13.28 3.32 -13.88
N ASP A 158 -13.04 2.02 -14.05
CA ASP A 158 -12.64 1.43 -15.34
C ASP A 158 -13.66 1.71 -16.45
N ASP A 159 -14.95 1.50 -16.18
CA ASP A 159 -16.04 1.69 -17.15
C ASP A 159 -16.23 3.15 -17.58
N ILE A 160 -16.01 4.09 -16.66
CA ILE A 160 -16.12 5.53 -16.92
C ILE A 160 -14.86 6.03 -17.62
N CYS A 161 -13.68 5.75 -17.07
CA CYS A 161 -12.40 6.24 -17.58
C CYS A 161 -12.00 5.59 -18.91
N GLY A 162 -12.59 4.44 -19.27
CA GLY A 162 -12.54 3.92 -20.63
C GLY A 162 -13.26 4.80 -21.67
N LYS A 163 -14.09 5.76 -21.24
CA LYS A 163 -14.95 6.60 -22.11
C LYS A 163 -14.68 8.10 -21.95
N ILE A 164 -14.14 8.55 -20.83
CA ILE A 164 -13.90 9.96 -20.53
C ILE A 164 -12.46 10.20 -20.05
N ASP A 165 -12.01 11.45 -20.03
CA ASP A 165 -10.70 11.82 -19.49
C ASP A 165 -10.72 11.77 -17.95
N CYS A 166 -9.95 10.85 -17.35
CA CYS A 166 -9.83 10.69 -15.91
C CYS A 166 -8.48 11.13 -15.33
N LYS A 167 -7.73 12.00 -16.03
CA LYS A 167 -6.43 12.51 -15.54
C LYS A 167 -6.43 13.06 -14.13
N GLY A 168 -7.57 13.56 -13.63
CA GLY A 168 -7.69 14.05 -12.25
C GLY A 168 -7.45 12.97 -11.19
N ILE A 169 -7.77 11.70 -11.48
CA ILE A 169 -7.68 10.58 -10.54
C ILE A 169 -6.73 9.46 -11.00
N GLU A 170 -6.26 9.52 -12.24
CA GLU A 170 -5.31 8.57 -12.80
C GLU A 170 -3.88 8.84 -12.32
N TYR A 171 -3.06 7.80 -12.41
CA TYR A 171 -1.63 7.90 -12.18
C TYR A 171 -0.87 6.92 -13.10
N ASP A 172 0.36 7.27 -13.42
CA ASP A 172 1.31 6.42 -14.12
C ASP A 172 2.65 6.44 -13.38
N THR A 173 2.95 5.32 -12.73
CA THR A 173 4.18 5.15 -11.94
C THR A 173 5.44 5.13 -12.80
N VAL A 174 5.34 4.88 -14.11
CA VAL A 174 6.50 4.84 -15.01
C VAL A 174 6.91 6.25 -15.41
N SER A 175 5.96 7.07 -15.85
CA SER A 175 6.22 8.47 -16.22
C SER A 175 6.22 9.41 -15.01
N GLY A 176 5.71 8.97 -13.85
CA GLY A 176 5.61 9.78 -12.65
C GLY A 176 4.52 10.86 -12.75
N VAL A 177 3.46 10.57 -13.49
CA VAL A 177 2.30 11.45 -13.63
C VAL A 177 1.27 11.02 -12.61
N TYR A 178 0.80 11.94 -11.77
CA TYR A 178 -0.19 11.70 -10.74
C TYR A 178 -1.24 12.80 -10.82
N GLY A 179 -2.49 12.42 -11.01
CA GLY A 179 -3.63 13.32 -11.00
C GLY A 179 -3.79 14.03 -9.66
N GLU A 180 -4.45 15.19 -9.69
CA GLU A 180 -4.69 16.06 -8.55
C GLU A 180 -5.42 15.39 -7.38
N PHE A 181 -6.20 14.34 -7.66
CA PHE A 181 -6.96 13.53 -6.70
C PHE A 181 -6.56 12.05 -6.74
N SER A 182 -5.44 11.71 -7.40
CA SER A 182 -4.96 10.32 -7.54
C SER A 182 -4.59 9.66 -6.21
N PHE A 183 -4.29 10.46 -5.18
CA PHE A 183 -3.99 10.01 -3.83
C PHE A 183 -5.23 9.84 -2.94
N CYS A 184 -6.41 10.26 -3.40
CA CYS A 184 -7.65 10.04 -2.67
C CYS A 184 -8.02 8.54 -2.69
N SER A 185 -8.84 8.12 -1.74
CA SER A 185 -9.29 6.72 -1.67
C SER A 185 -10.04 6.28 -2.93
N GLU A 186 -10.13 4.98 -3.16
CA GLU A 186 -10.84 4.39 -4.29
C GLU A 186 -12.30 4.85 -4.36
N ILE A 187 -12.98 4.99 -3.21
CA ILE A 187 -14.36 5.51 -3.13
C ILE A 187 -14.41 6.96 -3.62
N GLU A 188 -13.49 7.81 -3.15
CA GLU A 188 -13.43 9.22 -3.51
C GLU A 188 -13.09 9.40 -5.00
N ARG A 189 -12.15 8.60 -5.52
CA ARG A 189 -11.80 8.58 -6.95
C ARG A 189 -12.98 8.13 -7.81
N ALA A 190 -13.73 7.11 -7.38
CA ALA A 190 -14.94 6.67 -8.07
C ALA A 190 -16.02 7.76 -8.07
N ALA A 191 -16.23 8.42 -6.93
CA ALA A 191 -17.17 9.54 -6.82
C ALA A 191 -16.80 10.70 -7.76
N TRP A 192 -15.51 11.03 -7.87
CA TRP A 192 -15.02 12.00 -8.83
C TRP A 192 -15.32 11.58 -10.28
N ALA A 193 -15.01 10.34 -10.66
CA ALA A 193 -15.27 9.83 -12.02
C ALA A 193 -16.76 9.86 -12.37
N ILE A 194 -17.61 9.42 -11.43
CA ILE A 194 -19.08 9.48 -11.52
C ILE A 194 -19.55 10.91 -11.77
N ASN A 195 -19.02 11.88 -11.01
CA ASN A 195 -19.36 13.28 -11.17
C ASN A 195 -18.91 13.84 -12.52
N GLU A 196 -17.69 13.54 -12.98
CA GLU A 196 -17.21 14.00 -14.28
C GLU A 196 -18.05 13.43 -15.43
N ASN A 197 -18.41 12.14 -15.36
CA ASN A 197 -19.34 11.53 -16.31
C ASN A 197 -20.72 12.21 -16.29
N PHE A 198 -21.26 12.50 -15.10
CA PHE A 198 -22.51 13.23 -14.93
C PHE A 198 -22.47 14.64 -15.55
N MET A 199 -21.36 15.36 -15.35
CA MET A 199 -21.15 16.70 -15.91
C MET A 199 -21.03 16.66 -17.44
N LEU A 200 -20.29 15.69 -17.99
CA LEU A 200 -20.15 15.49 -19.43
C LEU A 200 -21.49 15.14 -20.11
N LEU A 201 -22.33 14.35 -19.44
CA LEU A 201 -23.66 13.98 -19.92
C LEU A 201 -24.74 15.01 -19.58
N LYS A 202 -24.35 16.29 -19.45
CA LYS A 202 -25.23 17.45 -19.24
C LYS A 202 -26.15 17.31 -18.02
N GLN A 203 -25.64 16.69 -16.95
CA GLN A 203 -26.35 16.55 -15.67
C GLN A 203 -27.67 15.77 -15.79
N SER A 204 -27.72 14.81 -16.70
CA SER A 204 -28.84 13.85 -16.81
C SER A 204 -28.93 13.00 -15.54
N GLN A 205 -30.13 12.86 -14.96
CA GLN A 205 -30.36 12.03 -13.77
C GLN A 205 -29.82 10.60 -13.96
N LYS A 206 -29.97 10.03 -15.17
CA LYS A 206 -29.48 8.68 -15.51
C LYS A 206 -27.96 8.56 -15.48
N ALA A 207 -27.24 9.65 -15.68
CA ALA A 207 -25.77 9.68 -15.62
C ALA A 207 -25.22 9.71 -14.18
N CYS A 208 -26.10 9.94 -13.19
CA CYS A 208 -25.83 9.85 -11.76
C CYS A 208 -26.60 8.65 -11.15
N THR A 209 -26.64 7.53 -11.85
CA THR A 209 -27.30 6.30 -11.37
C THR A 209 -26.49 5.10 -11.82
N PHE A 210 -26.05 4.30 -10.85
CA PHE A 210 -25.18 3.15 -11.07
C PHE A 210 -25.72 1.95 -10.29
N ASN A 211 -25.58 0.76 -10.86
CA ASN A 211 -26.00 -0.45 -10.18
C ASN A 211 -25.03 -0.78 -9.05
N GLY A 212 -25.56 -1.18 -7.89
CA GLY A 212 -24.76 -1.63 -6.74
C GLY A 212 -24.32 -0.50 -5.78
N ILE A 213 -24.62 0.76 -6.09
CA ILE A 213 -24.34 1.91 -5.24
C ILE A 213 -25.49 2.91 -5.22
N VAL A 214 -25.54 3.74 -4.18
CA VAL A 214 -26.48 4.85 -4.08
C VAL A 214 -25.75 6.16 -4.42
N THR A 215 -26.25 6.82 -5.45
CA THR A 215 -25.79 8.14 -5.90
C THR A 215 -26.91 9.15 -5.84
N ASN A 216 -26.58 10.41 -5.53
CA ASN A 216 -27.55 11.48 -5.38
C ASN A 216 -27.14 12.70 -6.21
N VAL A 217 -28.11 13.31 -6.89
CA VAL A 217 -27.89 14.59 -7.56
C VAL A 217 -27.98 15.72 -6.54
N VAL A 218 -26.88 16.45 -6.40
CA VAL A 218 -26.72 17.59 -5.48
C VAL A 218 -26.88 18.88 -6.29
N LYS A 219 -27.94 19.64 -6.00
CA LYS A 219 -28.23 20.90 -6.71
C LYS A 219 -27.22 22.01 -6.42
N SER A 220 -26.78 22.09 -5.16
CA SER A 220 -25.85 23.10 -4.67
C SER A 220 -24.77 22.41 -3.82
N PRO A 221 -23.62 22.06 -4.43
CA PRO A 221 -22.47 21.54 -3.69
C PRO A 221 -22.00 22.54 -2.63
N LYS A 222 -21.34 22.03 -1.58
CA LYS A 222 -20.87 22.85 -0.44
C LYS A 222 -19.58 23.61 -0.76
N GLU A 223 -18.80 23.10 -1.70
CA GLU A 223 -17.48 23.61 -2.07
C GLU A 223 -17.38 23.73 -3.59
N ASP A 224 -16.43 24.54 -4.06
CA ASP A 224 -16.04 24.60 -5.47
C ASP A 224 -14.76 23.79 -5.68
N ILE A 225 -14.79 22.85 -6.64
CA ILE A 225 -13.65 21.95 -6.92
C ILE A 225 -12.37 22.72 -7.26
N SER A 226 -12.49 23.89 -7.90
CA SER A 226 -11.35 24.74 -8.28
C SER A 226 -10.61 25.31 -7.07
N SER A 227 -11.28 25.42 -5.92
CA SER A 227 -10.68 25.87 -4.66
C SER A 227 -9.99 24.74 -3.89
N CYS A 228 -10.27 23.48 -4.20
CA CYS A 228 -9.88 22.36 -3.35
C CYS A 228 -8.38 22.15 -3.24
N LEU A 229 -7.62 22.39 -4.32
CA LEU A 229 -6.16 22.19 -4.32
C LEU A 229 -5.41 23.18 -3.43
N SER A 230 -6.04 24.29 -3.07
CA SER A 230 -5.51 25.28 -2.14
C SER A 230 -5.77 24.95 -0.66
N LYS A 231 -6.55 23.89 -0.37
CA LYS A 231 -6.88 23.53 1.01
C LYS A 231 -5.59 23.18 1.76
N PRO A 232 -5.46 23.64 3.03
CA PRO A 232 -4.26 23.41 3.81
C PRO A 232 -4.06 21.91 4.09
N GLY A 233 -2.80 21.53 4.07
CA GLY A 233 -2.26 20.22 4.46
C GLY A 233 -0.81 20.15 3.98
N ASN A 234 -0.16 18.99 4.08
CA ASN A 234 1.24 18.82 3.68
C ASN A 234 1.46 18.84 2.15
N ASN A 235 0.81 19.77 1.45
CA ASN A 235 0.84 19.96 0.01
C ASN A 235 2.05 20.79 -0.39
N ASP A 236 3.23 20.17 -0.43
CA ASP A 236 4.37 20.70 -1.18
C ASP A 236 4.23 20.37 -2.68
N ILE A 237 3.03 20.53 -3.26
CA ILE A 237 2.81 20.32 -4.71
C ILE A 237 3.65 21.32 -5.52
N SER A 238 3.94 22.50 -4.96
CA SER A 238 4.78 23.54 -5.56
C SER A 238 6.29 23.28 -5.49
N LYS A 239 6.76 22.26 -4.76
CA LYS A 239 8.20 21.90 -4.70
C LYS A 239 8.60 20.80 -5.69
N ILE A 240 7.66 20.20 -6.41
CA ILE A 240 7.92 19.05 -7.28
C ILE A 240 8.69 19.44 -8.55
N GLU A 241 8.69 20.72 -8.97
CA GLU A 241 9.42 21.16 -10.17
C GLU A 241 10.94 21.30 -9.98
N ASN A 242 11.49 21.27 -8.75
CA ASN A 242 12.87 21.74 -8.50
C ASN A 242 13.90 20.70 -8.02
N ILE A 243 13.63 19.39 -8.10
CA ILE A 243 14.65 18.38 -7.72
C ILE A 243 15.45 17.85 -8.93
N ALA A 244 15.07 18.20 -10.16
CA ALA A 244 15.76 17.72 -11.37
C ALA A 244 16.92 18.62 -11.87
N GLU A 245 17.12 19.84 -11.34
CA GLU A 245 18.14 20.76 -11.84
C GLU A 245 19.16 21.17 -10.78
N SER A 246 20.13 20.31 -10.51
CA SER A 246 21.43 20.74 -9.96
C SER A 246 22.61 20.14 -10.71
N LYS A 247 22.68 20.38 -12.02
CA LYS A 247 23.95 20.37 -12.76
C LYS A 247 23.97 21.48 -13.82
N LYS A 248 24.56 22.63 -13.47
CA LYS A 248 25.24 23.56 -14.41
C LYS A 248 26.42 22.79 -15.03
N GLU A 249 26.73 22.80 -16.33
CA GLU A 249 27.02 23.85 -17.33
C GLU A 249 27.34 23.15 -18.69
N PRO A 250 27.66 23.80 -19.83
CA PRO A 250 27.22 25.07 -20.42
C PRO A 250 26.66 24.93 -21.88
N SER A 251 26.12 26.04 -22.37
CA SER A 251 25.60 26.40 -23.70
C SER A 251 26.01 25.59 -24.96
N SER A 252 25.02 25.30 -25.83
CA SER A 252 24.98 25.81 -27.22
C SER A 252 23.67 25.43 -27.94
N ALA A 253 23.29 26.28 -28.90
CA ALA A 253 21.99 26.39 -29.53
C ALA A 253 21.62 25.25 -30.50
N SER A 254 20.33 24.97 -30.66
CA SER A 254 19.59 25.22 -31.91
C SER A 254 18.14 24.73 -31.85
N SER A 255 17.28 25.53 -32.45
CA SER A 255 15.84 25.34 -32.69
C SER A 255 15.51 24.07 -33.47
N LEU A 256 14.36 23.44 -33.20
CA LEU A 256 13.48 22.90 -34.24
C LEU A 256 12.05 22.67 -33.73
N LYS A 257 11.12 22.87 -34.67
CA LYS A 257 9.68 22.99 -34.54
C LYS A 257 9.01 21.67 -34.97
N VAL A 258 7.85 21.38 -34.36
CA VAL A 258 6.61 20.85 -34.99
C VAL A 258 6.30 19.33 -35.00
N ASN A 259 5.09 19.06 -34.48
CA ASN A 259 4.03 18.08 -34.81
C ASN A 259 4.03 16.60 -34.35
N SER A 260 2.95 16.30 -33.60
CA SER A 260 1.89 15.30 -33.87
C SER A 260 2.29 13.89 -34.29
N THR A 261 2.00 12.88 -33.46
CA THR A 261 0.88 11.92 -33.69
C THR A 261 0.79 10.80 -32.64
N LYS A 262 -0.47 10.37 -32.42
CA LYS A 262 -0.98 9.03 -32.04
C LYS A 262 -0.80 8.53 -30.60
N HIS A 263 -1.91 8.63 -29.86
CA HIS A 263 -2.23 7.81 -28.69
C HIS A 263 -2.30 6.32 -29.06
N ASN A 264 -1.53 5.49 -28.36
CA ASN A 264 -1.73 4.04 -28.34
C ASN A 264 -2.41 3.68 -27.01
N TYR A 265 -3.65 3.20 -27.11
CA TYR A 265 -4.36 2.55 -26.02
C TYR A 265 -3.59 1.28 -25.62
N PHE A 266 -3.18 1.20 -24.35
CA PHE A 266 -2.62 -0.02 -23.80
C PHE A 266 -3.75 -0.82 -23.13
N HIS A 267 -4.23 -1.83 -23.83
CA HIS A 267 -4.95 -2.95 -23.23
C HIS A 267 -3.97 -3.69 -22.30
N GLY A 268 -4.16 -3.54 -21.00
CA GLY A 268 -3.57 -4.41 -19.99
C GLY A 268 -4.61 -5.42 -19.54
N SER A 269 -4.67 -6.58 -20.21
CA SER A 269 -5.33 -7.76 -19.66
C SER A 269 -4.66 -8.11 -18.32
N LEU A 270 -5.48 -8.27 -17.29
CA LEU A 270 -5.10 -8.69 -15.94
C LEU A 270 -4.47 -10.09 -15.98
N ASP A 271 -3.14 -10.16 -16.03
CA ASP A 271 -2.39 -11.29 -15.48
C ASP A 271 -1.94 -10.89 -14.07
N PHE A 272 -2.72 -11.32 -13.08
CA PHE A 272 -2.39 -11.18 -11.66
C PHE A 272 -1.16 -12.05 -11.36
N SER A 273 0.02 -11.44 -11.33
CA SER A 273 1.20 -12.07 -10.72
C SER A 273 1.09 -11.96 -9.19
N LEU A 274 1.22 -13.10 -8.51
CA LEU A 274 1.26 -13.24 -7.04
C LEU A 274 2.25 -12.30 -6.33
N GLN A 275 3.20 -11.70 -7.05
CA GLN A 275 4.19 -10.77 -6.49
C GLN A 275 3.62 -9.38 -6.17
N SER A 276 2.56 -8.93 -6.86
CA SER A 276 2.02 -7.58 -6.65
C SER A 276 1.14 -7.46 -5.39
N ILE A 277 0.50 -8.57 -4.97
CA ILE A 277 -0.33 -8.63 -3.75
C ILE A 277 0.56 -8.58 -2.48
N MET A 278 1.76 -9.15 -2.54
CA MET A 278 2.70 -9.22 -1.41
C MET A 278 3.22 -7.85 -0.97
N VAL A 279 3.32 -6.87 -1.88
CA VAL A 279 3.84 -5.53 -1.58
C VAL A 279 2.79 -4.65 -0.89
N CYS A 280 1.50 -4.80 -1.22
CA CYS A 280 0.42 -4.04 -0.57
C CYS A 280 0.15 -4.51 0.86
N ILE A 281 0.28 -5.81 1.14
CA ILE A 281 0.10 -6.37 2.50
C ILE A 281 1.21 -5.92 3.45
N LEU A 282 2.44 -5.70 2.96
CA LEU A 282 3.56 -5.24 3.78
C LEU A 282 3.42 -3.77 4.26
N MET A 283 2.74 -2.91 3.50
CA MET A 283 2.57 -1.50 3.86
C MET A 283 1.43 -1.25 4.86
N ALA A 284 0.34 -2.01 4.77
CA ALA A 284 -0.79 -1.89 5.70
C ALA A 284 -0.42 -2.33 7.13
N ASN A 285 0.48 -3.30 7.28
CA ASN A 285 0.90 -3.81 8.58
C ASN A 285 1.81 -2.83 9.35
N LEU A 286 2.56 -1.95 8.68
CA LEU A 286 3.49 -1.04 9.38
C LEU A 286 2.78 0.01 10.25
N VAL A 287 1.54 0.40 9.91
CA VAL A 287 0.78 1.44 10.63
C VAL A 287 0.11 0.88 11.88
N VAL A 288 -0.26 -0.40 11.89
CA VAL A 288 -0.91 -1.07 13.03
C VAL A 288 0.09 -1.33 14.18
N PHE A 289 1.39 -1.46 13.87
CA PHE A 289 2.42 -1.76 14.87
C PHE A 289 2.72 -0.63 15.86
N CYS A 290 2.35 0.63 15.56
CA CYS A 290 2.73 1.75 16.42
C CYS A 290 1.88 1.83 17.71
N ASP A 291 0.58 1.53 17.63
CA ASP A 291 -0.33 1.56 18.79
C ASP A 291 -0.33 0.25 19.59
N PHE A 292 0.07 -0.87 18.97
CA PHE A 292 0.16 -2.18 19.64
C PHE A 292 1.42 -2.31 20.53
N CYS A 293 2.42 -1.46 20.30
CA CYS A 293 3.73 -1.56 20.95
C CYS A 293 3.70 -1.17 22.45
N GLU A 294 2.76 -0.31 22.87
CA GLU A 294 2.68 0.14 24.27
C GLU A 294 2.00 -0.90 25.18
N TYR A 295 1.06 -1.69 24.65
CA TYR A 295 0.34 -2.72 25.41
C TYR A 295 1.08 -4.06 25.46
N VAL A 296 1.79 -4.40 24.37
CA VAL A 296 2.54 -5.67 24.24
C VAL A 296 3.90 -5.63 24.94
N GLY A 297 4.47 -4.44 25.18
CA GLY A 297 5.75 -4.27 25.88
C GLY A 297 5.79 -4.90 27.28
N HIS A 298 4.66 -4.88 28.01
CA HIS A 298 4.57 -5.52 29.33
C HIS A 298 4.36 -7.04 29.26
N PHE A 299 3.69 -7.55 28.24
CA PHE A 299 3.41 -8.99 28.08
C PHE A 299 4.62 -9.74 27.49
N VAL A 300 5.28 -9.17 26.48
CA VAL A 300 6.45 -9.77 25.83
C VAL A 300 7.64 -9.78 26.78
N SER A 301 7.82 -8.78 27.63
CA SER A 301 8.90 -8.78 28.63
C SER A 301 8.82 -9.97 29.60
N SER A 302 7.61 -10.37 30.01
CA SER A 302 7.42 -11.50 30.91
C SER A 302 7.62 -12.87 30.24
N VAL A 303 7.24 -13.00 28.96
CA VAL A 303 7.35 -14.26 28.21
C VAL A 303 8.76 -14.44 27.62
N PHE A 304 9.45 -13.36 27.25
CA PHE A 304 10.86 -13.43 26.80
C PHE A 304 11.80 -13.79 27.95
N LEU A 305 11.48 -13.43 29.20
CA LEU A 305 12.26 -13.83 30.37
C LEU A 305 12.19 -15.35 30.64
N GLU A 306 11.04 -15.98 30.37
CA GLU A 306 10.89 -17.45 30.47
C GLU A 306 11.54 -18.22 29.31
N LEU A 307 11.90 -17.55 28.22
CA LEU A 307 12.63 -18.13 27.09
C LEU A 307 14.16 -18.05 27.27
N ILE A 308 14.65 -17.24 28.22
CA ILE A 308 16.08 -16.99 28.46
C ILE A 308 16.58 -17.66 29.76
N LEU A 309 15.68 -18.12 30.65
CA LEU A 309 16.01 -18.92 31.85
C LEU A 309 15.66 -20.40 31.66
#